data_AF-A0A3B4ACH3-F1
#
_entry.id   AF-A0A3B4ACH3-F1
#
_cell.length_a   1.000
_cell.length_b   1.000
_cell.length_c   1.000
_cell.angle_alpha   90.00
_cell.angle_beta   90.00
_cell.angle_gamma   90.00
#
_symmetry.space_group_name_H-M   'P 1'
#
loop_
_entity.id
_entity.type
_entity.pdbx_description
1 polymer ?
#
loop_
_entity_poly.entity_id
_entity_poly.type
_entity_poly.pdbx_seq_one_letter_code
_entity_poly.pdbx_strand_id
1 'polypeptide(L)'
;MTSSSSPSLRLGGSGSVTKKKHFVQQKVKVFRASDPVISVFMWGVNHSVNDLSQVPVPVMLLPDDFKANTKIKVNNHLFNKENLPGHFKFKEYCPQVFRNLRERFGIEDLDYQVSLTRSPPLSVEAQGEGLLLNSYDKTLVIKQISSEDVADMHNILSEYHQVYYKNSPLI
;
A
#
# COMPACT_ATOMS: atom_id res chain seq x y z
N MET A 1 71.30 35.01 -26.87
CA MET A 1 70.44 33.85 -27.15
C MET A 1 69.94 33.31 -25.83
N THR A 2 68.71 33.67 -25.45
CA THR A 2 68.06 33.26 -24.21
C THR A 2 66.92 32.32 -24.56
N SER A 3 66.95 31.07 -24.11
CA SER A 3 65.79 30.17 -24.15
C SER A 3 65.66 29.45 -22.82
N SER A 4 64.55 29.78 -22.17
CA SER A 4 63.98 29.29 -20.93
C SER A 4 63.59 27.82 -20.98
N SER A 5 63.89 27.06 -19.93
CA SER A 5 63.34 25.74 -19.65
C SER A 5 62.41 25.80 -18.43
N SER A 6 61.13 25.49 -18.66
CA SER A 6 60.03 25.56 -17.68
C SER A 6 60.08 24.42 -16.65
N PRO A 7 59.64 24.64 -15.39
CA PRO A 7 59.51 23.56 -14.42
C PRO A 7 58.18 22.81 -14.55
N SER A 8 58.23 21.49 -14.35
CA SER A 8 57.11 20.56 -14.42
C SER A 8 56.10 20.76 -13.28
N LEU A 9 54.83 20.99 -13.63
CA LEU A 9 53.70 21.03 -12.70
C LEU A 9 53.40 19.63 -12.15
N ARG A 10 53.48 19.46 -10.83
CA ARG A 10 52.98 18.28 -10.11
C ARG A 10 51.47 18.43 -9.89
N LEU A 11 50.68 17.59 -10.57
CA LEU A 11 49.24 17.43 -10.30
C LEU A 11 49.04 16.64 -9.00
N GLY A 12 48.64 17.33 -7.93
CA GLY A 12 48.16 16.71 -6.71
C GLY A 12 46.75 16.16 -6.92
N GLY A 13 46.59 14.83 -6.86
CA GLY A 13 45.28 14.18 -6.94
C GLY A 13 44.40 14.54 -5.75
N SER A 14 43.24 15.14 -6.00
CA SER A 14 42.22 15.36 -4.98
C SER A 14 41.57 14.02 -4.63
N GLY A 15 41.93 13.42 -3.49
CA GLY A 15 41.18 12.30 -2.93
C GLY A 15 39.78 12.77 -2.56
N SER A 16 38.76 12.30 -3.28
CA SER A 16 37.36 12.52 -2.92
C SER A 16 37.04 11.70 -1.67
N VAL A 17 37.06 12.36 -0.51
CA VAL A 17 36.57 11.76 0.74
C VAL A 17 35.06 11.57 0.59
N THR A 18 34.65 10.33 0.33
CA THR A 18 33.24 9.92 0.37
C THR A 18 32.76 10.06 1.82
N LYS A 19 32.02 11.14 2.11
CA LYS A 19 31.32 11.32 3.38
C LYS A 19 30.41 10.10 3.59
N LYS A 20 30.76 9.26 4.57
CA LYS A 20 29.89 8.17 5.04
C LYS A 20 28.58 8.81 5.51
N LYS A 21 27.52 8.62 4.72
CA LYS A 21 26.19 9.13 5.06
C LYS A 21 25.69 8.38 6.29
N HIS A 22 25.49 9.10 7.38
CA HIS A 22 24.92 8.56 8.61
C HIS A 22 23.40 8.51 8.43
N PHE A 23 22.90 7.36 7.98
CA PHE A 23 21.46 7.14 7.89
C PHE A 23 20.90 6.93 9.31
N VAL A 24 20.04 7.84 9.76
CA VAL A 24 19.28 7.67 10.99
C VAL A 24 18.31 6.51 10.78
N GLN A 25 18.43 5.46 11.59
CA GLN A 25 17.42 4.42 11.62
C GLN A 25 16.12 4.99 12.17
N GLN A 26 15.13 5.14 11.29
CA GLN A 26 13.78 5.51 11.65
C GLN A 26 13.18 4.38 12.51
N LYS A 27 12.95 4.66 13.80
CA LYS A 27 12.33 3.73 14.76
C LYS A 27 10.82 3.67 14.61
N VAL A 28 10.34 3.38 13.40
CA VAL A 28 8.92 3.07 13.17
C VAL A 28 8.77 1.56 13.02
N LYS A 29 7.71 0.98 13.57
CA LYS A 29 7.39 -0.45 13.44
C LYS A 29 7.29 -0.78 11.94
N VAL A 30 8.28 -1.50 11.42
CA VAL A 30 8.37 -1.80 9.97
C VAL A 30 7.68 -3.12 9.68
N PHE A 31 6.85 -3.15 8.64
CA PHE A 31 6.16 -4.35 8.17
C PHE A 31 7.19 -5.37 7.71
N ARG A 32 7.30 -6.50 8.41
CA ARG A 32 8.15 -7.63 8.05
C ARG A 32 7.27 -8.83 7.72
N ALA A 33 6.85 -8.95 6.46
CA ALA A 33 6.39 -10.23 5.94
C ALA A 33 7.50 -10.85 5.10
N SER A 34 7.71 -12.16 5.21
CA SER A 34 8.67 -12.90 4.39
C SER A 34 8.28 -12.93 2.91
N ASP A 35 7.00 -12.70 2.61
CA ASP A 35 6.46 -12.61 1.25
C ASP A 35 6.40 -11.14 0.76
N PRO A 36 7.08 -10.80 -0.35
CA PRO A 36 6.99 -9.49 -1.01
C PRO A 36 5.57 -9.00 -1.28
N VAL A 37 4.65 -9.90 -1.66
CA VAL A 37 3.26 -9.56 -1.99
C VAL A 37 2.51 -9.14 -0.72
N ILE A 38 2.69 -9.88 0.37
CA ILE A 38 2.08 -9.55 1.67
C ILE A 38 2.65 -8.22 2.19
N SER A 39 3.95 -7.99 2.06
CA SER A 39 4.56 -6.72 2.47
C SER A 39 4.00 -5.52 1.68
N VAL A 40 3.84 -5.65 0.36
CA VAL A 40 3.20 -4.62 -0.49
C VAL A 40 1.73 -4.44 -0.14
N PHE A 41 0.99 -5.52 0.13
CA PHE A 41 -0.40 -5.46 0.55
C PHE A 41 -0.57 -4.68 1.86
N MET A 42 0.19 -5.04 2.91
CA MET A 42 0.14 -4.34 4.21
C MET A 42 0.52 -2.87 4.07
N TRP A 43 1.57 -2.57 3.29
CA TRP A 43 1.97 -1.19 2.99
C TRP A 43 0.86 -0.42 2.27
N GLY A 44 0.22 -1.07 1.29
CA GLY A 44 -0.85 -0.49 0.48
C GLY A 44 -2.08 -0.17 1.31
N VAL A 45 -2.55 -1.10 2.16
CA VAL A 45 -3.66 -0.86 3.09
C VAL A 45 -3.34 0.30 4.03
N ASN A 46 -2.14 0.30 4.63
CA ASN A 46 -1.73 1.38 5.51
C ASN A 46 -1.70 2.73 4.77
N HIS A 47 -1.19 2.77 3.55
CA HIS A 47 -1.16 4.00 2.75
C HIS A 47 -2.58 4.47 2.38
N SER A 48 -3.41 3.58 1.86
CA SER A 48 -4.79 3.86 1.44
C SER A 48 -5.64 4.41 2.56
N VAL A 49 -5.64 3.78 3.75
CA VAL A 49 -6.43 4.28 4.88
C VAL A 49 -5.94 5.65 5.34
N ASN A 50 -4.63 5.86 5.42
CA ASN A 50 -4.08 7.16 5.82
C ASN A 50 -4.40 8.26 4.80
N ASP A 51 -4.31 7.97 3.50
CA ASP A 51 -4.65 8.93 2.44
C ASP A 51 -6.15 9.25 2.45
N LEU A 52 -6.99 8.22 2.54
CA LEU A 52 -8.44 8.37 2.58
C LEU A 52 -8.94 9.08 3.85
N SER A 53 -8.21 9.01 4.96
CA SER A 53 -8.52 9.76 6.19
C SER A 53 -8.44 11.29 6.01
N GLN A 54 -7.67 11.75 5.02
CA GLN A 54 -7.56 13.17 4.67
C GLN A 54 -8.65 13.62 3.69
N VAL A 55 -9.41 12.68 3.11
CA VAL A 55 -10.49 12.96 2.18
C VAL A 55 -11.81 13.06 2.96
N PRO A 56 -12.54 14.18 2.88
CA PRO A 56 -13.84 14.33 3.54
C PRO A 56 -14.79 13.18 3.23
N VAL A 57 -15.62 12.79 4.20
CA VAL A 57 -16.67 11.78 3.97
C VAL A 57 -17.78 12.41 3.12
N PRO A 58 -18.07 11.88 1.91
CA PRO A 58 -19.12 12.43 1.07
C PRO A 58 -20.49 12.13 1.66
N VAL A 59 -21.43 13.07 1.52
CA VAL A 59 -22.83 12.89 1.97
C VAL A 59 -23.52 11.76 1.20
N MET A 60 -23.19 11.62 -0.09
CA MET A 60 -23.69 10.57 -0.97
C MET A 60 -22.60 10.16 -1.95
N LEU A 61 -22.61 8.89 -2.36
CA LEU A 61 -21.73 8.40 -3.41
C LEU A 61 -22.27 8.79 -4.79
N LEU A 62 -21.38 9.19 -5.67
CA LEU A 62 -21.66 9.49 -7.07
C LEU A 62 -21.39 8.26 -7.96
N PRO A 63 -21.99 8.19 -9.17
CA PRO A 63 -21.70 7.10 -10.11
C PRO A 63 -20.21 6.91 -10.43
N ASP A 64 -19.43 7.99 -10.41
CA ASP A 64 -17.99 7.95 -10.66
C ASP A 64 -17.20 7.28 -9.53
N ASP A 65 -17.71 7.28 -8.29
CA ASP A 65 -17.05 6.59 -7.17
C ASP A 65 -16.98 5.07 -7.40
N PHE A 66 -17.95 4.50 -8.11
CA PHE A 66 -17.99 3.08 -8.49
C PHE A 66 -17.04 2.72 -9.64
N LYS A 67 -16.40 3.73 -10.26
CA LYS A 67 -15.37 3.56 -11.30
C LYS A 67 -14.00 4.11 -10.87
N ALA A 68 -13.97 4.84 -9.76
CA ALA A 68 -12.77 5.45 -9.22
C ALA A 68 -11.71 4.40 -8.85
N ASN A 69 -10.44 4.77 -8.98
CA ASN A 69 -9.32 3.98 -8.48
C ASN A 69 -8.14 4.88 -8.13
N THR A 70 -7.40 4.48 -7.10
CA THR A 70 -6.13 5.11 -6.71
C THR A 70 -5.01 4.17 -7.07
N LYS A 71 -3.96 4.67 -7.73
CA LYS A 71 -2.86 3.83 -8.22
C LYS A 71 -1.53 4.48 -7.88
N ILE A 72 -0.70 3.77 -7.12
CA ILE A 72 0.58 4.25 -6.63
C ILE A 72 1.69 3.39 -7.20
N LYS A 73 2.74 4.03 -7.71
CA LYS A 73 3.95 3.37 -8.19
C LYS A 73 5.12 3.79 -7.31
N VAL A 74 5.70 2.83 -6.59
CA VAL A 74 6.86 3.06 -5.72
C VAL A 74 8.13 2.62 -6.46
N ASN A 75 9.14 3.49 -6.46
CA ASN A 75 10.46 3.22 -7.01
C ASN A 75 11.52 3.60 -5.97
N ASN A 76 11.91 2.65 -5.13
CA ASN A 76 12.90 2.82 -4.08
C ASN A 76 14.30 2.50 -4.61
N HIS A 77 15.16 3.52 -4.67
CA HIS A 77 16.57 3.33 -4.98
C HIS A 77 17.39 3.26 -3.68
N LEU A 78 17.94 2.07 -3.37
CA LEU A 78 18.79 1.83 -2.18
C LEU A 78 18.11 2.16 -0.83
N PHE A 79 16.78 2.11 -0.76
CA PHE A 79 15.99 2.42 0.43
C PHE A 79 15.05 1.25 0.79
N ASN A 80 14.95 0.92 2.08
CA ASN A 80 14.02 -0.06 2.66
C ASN A 80 13.98 -1.46 1.99
N LYS A 81 15.10 -1.91 1.41
CA LYS A 81 15.19 -3.17 0.64
C LYS A 81 14.86 -4.42 1.46
N GLU A 82 15.09 -4.37 2.77
CA GLU A 82 14.85 -5.51 3.67
C GLU A 82 13.35 -5.75 3.94
N ASN A 83 12.49 -4.76 3.71
CA ASN A 83 11.06 -4.83 4.09
C ASN A 83 10.10 -4.69 2.90
N LEU A 84 10.49 -3.96 1.86
CA LEU A 84 9.66 -3.78 0.66
C LEU A 84 10.46 -4.02 -0.62
N PRO A 85 9.81 -4.50 -1.69
CA PRO A 85 10.42 -4.55 -3.01
C PRO A 85 10.92 -3.16 -3.45
N GLY A 86 12.01 -3.14 -4.21
CA GLY A 86 12.54 -1.89 -4.77
C GLY A 86 11.57 -1.21 -5.73
N HIS A 87 10.74 -1.98 -6.43
CA HIS A 87 9.74 -1.46 -7.36
C HIS A 87 8.44 -2.24 -7.21
N PHE A 88 7.34 -1.53 -6.99
CA PHE A 88 6.02 -2.16 -6.96
C PHE A 88 4.93 -1.15 -7.32
N LYS A 89 3.75 -1.68 -7.61
CA LYS A 89 2.53 -0.89 -7.82
C LYS A 89 1.46 -1.37 -6.87
N PHE A 90 0.69 -0.45 -6.33
CA PHE A 90 -0.50 -0.74 -5.55
C PHE A 90 -1.68 -0.03 -6.19
N LYS A 91 -2.82 -0.72 -6.28
CA LYS A 91 -4.06 -0.16 -6.84
C LYS A 91 -5.21 -0.49 -5.90
N GLU A 92 -5.93 0.54 -5.50
CA GLU A 92 -7.19 0.41 -4.77
C GLU A 92 -8.34 0.79 -5.70
N TYR A 93 -9.39 -0.01 -5.70
CA TYR A 93 -10.61 0.21 -6.47
C TYR A 93 -11.67 0.83 -5.57
N CYS A 94 -12.42 1.81 -6.11
CA CYS A 94 -13.60 2.40 -5.49
C CYS A 94 -13.41 2.78 -4.00
N PRO A 95 -12.37 3.55 -3.64
CA PRO A 95 -11.98 3.77 -2.24
C PRO A 95 -13.13 4.35 -1.39
N GLN A 96 -13.90 5.29 -1.93
CA GLN A 96 -15.07 5.87 -1.26
C GLN A 96 -16.19 4.86 -1.02
N VAL A 97 -16.44 4.00 -2.01
CA VAL A 97 -17.46 2.94 -1.91
C VAL A 97 -17.09 1.94 -0.84
N PHE A 98 -15.83 1.47 -0.81
CA PHE A 98 -15.38 0.52 0.21
C PHE A 98 -15.22 1.14 1.59
N ARG A 99 -14.92 2.44 1.72
CA ARG A 99 -15.02 3.15 3.01
C ARG A 99 -16.45 3.16 3.53
N ASN A 100 -17.41 3.53 2.69
CA ASN A 100 -18.80 3.56 3.09
C ASN A 100 -19.37 2.16 3.40
N LEU A 101 -18.96 1.13 2.66
CA LEU A 101 -19.31 -0.26 2.99
C LEU A 101 -18.76 -0.67 4.35
N ARG A 102 -17.49 -0.34 4.66
CA ARG A 102 -16.90 -0.64 5.98
C ARG A 102 -17.71 0.00 7.11
N GLU A 103 -18.08 1.27 6.98
CA GLU A 103 -18.96 1.98 7.93
C GLU A 103 -20.30 1.25 8.12
N ARG A 104 -20.95 0.82 7.02
CA ARG A 104 -22.22 0.08 7.08
C ARG A 104 -22.12 -1.29 7.74
N PHE A 105 -20.95 -1.93 7.65
CA PHE A 105 -20.67 -3.17 8.36
C PHE A 105 -20.21 -2.96 9.81
N GLY A 106 -20.17 -1.71 10.30
CA GLY A 106 -19.70 -1.39 11.64
C GLY A 106 -18.19 -1.58 11.80
N ILE A 107 -17.42 -1.48 10.70
CA ILE A 107 -15.96 -1.61 10.70
C ILE A 107 -15.36 -0.21 10.65
N GLU A 108 -14.72 0.20 11.75
CA GLU A 108 -13.99 1.47 11.80
C GLU A 108 -12.72 1.44 10.96
N ASP A 109 -12.37 2.57 10.34
CA ASP A 109 -11.22 2.70 9.45
C ASP A 109 -9.90 2.33 10.14
N LEU A 110 -9.74 2.77 11.39
CA LEU A 110 -8.54 2.51 12.18
C LEU A 110 -8.42 1.04 12.59
N ASP A 111 -9.53 0.41 12.98
CA ASP A 111 -9.55 -1.00 13.34
C ASP A 111 -9.25 -1.87 12.12
N TYR A 112 -9.86 -1.58 10.97
CA TYR A 112 -9.54 -2.23 9.69
C TYR A 112 -8.05 -2.16 9.35
N GLN A 113 -7.45 -0.97 9.48
CA GLN A 113 -6.02 -0.76 9.26
C GLN A 113 -5.18 -1.58 10.24
N VAL A 114 -5.50 -1.56 11.53
CA VAL A 114 -4.78 -2.31 12.56
C VAL A 114 -4.86 -3.81 12.28
N SER A 115 -6.06 -4.35 12.04
CA SER A 115 -6.32 -5.76 11.73
C SER A 115 -5.47 -6.28 10.56
N LEU A 116 -5.29 -5.49 9.51
CA LEU A 116 -4.57 -5.91 8.31
C LEU A 116 -3.07 -5.59 8.32
N THR A 117 -2.60 -4.68 9.17
CA THR A 117 -1.23 -4.14 9.07
C THR A 117 -0.39 -4.32 10.33
N ARG A 118 -0.98 -4.57 11.50
CA ARG A 118 -0.22 -4.73 12.76
C ARG A 118 0.76 -5.91 12.70
N SER A 119 0.34 -7.00 12.09
CA SER A 119 1.11 -8.23 11.89
C SER A 119 0.75 -8.85 10.53
N PRO A 120 1.67 -9.60 9.89
CA PRO A 120 1.38 -10.27 8.62
C PRO A 120 0.15 -11.19 8.73
N PRO A 121 -0.77 -11.15 7.75
CA PRO A 121 -1.86 -12.12 7.66
C PRO A 121 -1.36 -13.57 7.60
N LEU A 122 -2.14 -14.48 8.18
CA LEU A 122 -1.79 -15.89 8.33
C LEU A 122 -2.48 -16.72 7.25
N SER A 123 -1.73 -17.63 6.62
CA SER A 123 -2.31 -18.57 5.66
C SER A 123 -3.35 -19.45 6.34
N VAL A 124 -4.51 -19.57 5.70
CA VAL A 124 -5.49 -20.59 6.05
C VAL A 124 -5.11 -21.85 5.28
N GLU A 125 -4.95 -22.98 5.97
CA GLU A 125 -4.80 -24.29 5.34
C GLU A 125 -6.15 -24.65 4.66
N ALA A 126 -6.38 -24.11 3.47
CA ALA A 126 -7.57 -24.40 2.67
C ALA A 126 -7.20 -25.35 1.53
N GLN A 127 -7.95 -26.45 1.40
CA GLN A 127 -7.83 -27.46 0.34
C GLN A 127 -8.27 -26.96 -1.06
N GLY A 128 -8.18 -25.66 -1.34
CA GLY A 128 -8.74 -25.02 -2.53
C GLY A 128 -7.72 -24.24 -3.37
N GLU A 129 -8.09 -23.95 -4.62
CA GLU A 129 -7.29 -23.13 -5.54
C GLU A 129 -7.32 -21.64 -5.11
N GLY A 130 -6.20 -21.11 -4.63
CA GLY A 130 -6.00 -19.68 -4.40
C GLY A 130 -5.54 -19.31 -2.98
N LEU A 131 -4.80 -18.19 -2.87
CA LEU A 131 -4.31 -17.67 -1.60
C LEU A 131 -5.47 -17.17 -0.73
N LEU A 132 -5.65 -17.79 0.43
CA LEU A 132 -6.61 -17.38 1.45
C LEU A 132 -5.87 -17.12 2.77
N LEU A 133 -5.95 -15.89 3.25
CA LEU A 133 -5.29 -15.44 4.48
C LEU A 133 -6.33 -14.92 5.46
N ASN A 134 -6.05 -15.05 6.76
CA ASN A 134 -6.77 -14.37 7.82
C ASN A 134 -5.93 -13.22 8.38
N SER A 135 -6.58 -12.13 8.77
CA SER A 135 -5.94 -11.11 9.60
C SER A 135 -5.40 -11.73 10.89
N TYR A 136 -4.44 -11.06 11.53
CA TYR A 136 -3.79 -11.62 12.73
C TYR A 136 -4.78 -11.84 13.89
N ASP A 137 -5.84 -11.03 13.95
CA ASP A 137 -6.92 -11.10 14.93
C ASP A 137 -8.10 -11.98 14.45
N LYS A 138 -8.00 -12.56 13.25
CA LYS A 138 -8.99 -13.45 12.64
C LYS A 138 -10.36 -12.83 12.41
N THR A 139 -10.44 -11.50 12.38
CA THR A 139 -11.69 -10.76 12.11
C THR A 139 -11.96 -10.57 10.61
N LEU A 140 -10.92 -10.60 9.78
CA LEU A 140 -10.99 -10.35 8.35
C LEU A 140 -10.35 -11.49 7.55
N VAL A 141 -10.91 -11.75 6.38
CA VAL A 141 -10.40 -12.71 5.39
C VAL A 141 -9.86 -11.94 4.18
N ILE A 142 -8.65 -12.27 3.76
CA ILE A 142 -8.02 -11.76 2.54
C ILE A 142 -7.98 -12.90 1.54
N LYS A 143 -8.69 -12.74 0.41
CA LYS A 143 -8.74 -13.73 -0.66
C LYS A 143 -8.10 -13.16 -1.91
N GLN A 144 -7.19 -13.92 -2.51
CA GLN A 144 -6.74 -13.64 -3.87
C GLN A 144 -7.84 -14.03 -4.85
N ILE A 145 -8.15 -13.10 -5.75
CA ILE A 145 -9.17 -13.25 -6.79
C ILE A 145 -8.56 -12.96 -8.16
N SER A 146 -9.20 -13.45 -9.21
CA SER A 146 -8.78 -13.25 -10.61
C SER A 146 -9.14 -11.84 -11.10
N SER A 147 -8.62 -11.46 -12.28
CA SER A 147 -9.02 -10.21 -12.95
C SER A 147 -10.49 -10.21 -13.37
N GLU A 148 -11.01 -11.37 -13.72
CA GLU A 148 -12.38 -11.65 -14.09
C GLU A 148 -13.29 -11.42 -12.88
N ASP A 149 -12.93 -11.97 -11.71
CA ASP A 149 -13.64 -11.73 -10.45
C ASP A 149 -13.68 -10.24 -10.07
N VAL A 150 -12.60 -9.50 -10.36
CA VAL A 150 -12.57 -8.04 -10.14
C VAL A 150 -13.55 -7.32 -11.09
N ALA A 151 -13.62 -7.74 -12.35
CA ALA A 151 -14.57 -7.18 -13.31
C ALA A 151 -16.02 -7.48 -12.90
N ASP A 152 -16.29 -8.72 -12.48
CA ASP A 152 -17.60 -9.14 -11.98
C ASP A 152 -17.98 -8.39 -10.70
N MET A 153 -17.04 -8.17 -9.78
CA MET A 153 -17.24 -7.33 -8.60
C MET A 153 -17.67 -5.91 -9.01
N HIS A 154 -16.98 -5.29 -9.98
CA HIS A 154 -17.36 -3.97 -10.49
C HIS A 154 -18.76 -3.95 -11.10
N ASN A 155 -19.18 -5.02 -11.78
CA ASN A 155 -20.50 -5.12 -12.39
C ASN A 155 -21.62 -5.12 -11.35
N ILE A 156 -21.41 -5.77 -10.19
CA ILE A 156 -22.43 -5.88 -9.14
C ILE A 156 -22.30 -4.83 -8.04
N LEU A 157 -21.19 -4.07 -7.96
CA LEU A 157 -20.86 -3.23 -6.80
C LEU A 157 -21.93 -2.17 -6.51
N SER A 158 -22.51 -1.56 -7.55
CA SER A 158 -23.55 -0.53 -7.40
C SER A 158 -24.86 -1.13 -6.86
N GLU A 159 -25.26 -2.29 -7.35
CA GLU A 159 -26.45 -3.02 -6.89
C GLU A 159 -26.25 -3.54 -5.46
N TYR A 160 -25.08 -4.13 -5.19
CA TYR A 160 -24.70 -4.59 -3.86
C TYR A 160 -24.80 -3.46 -2.84
N HIS A 161 -24.19 -2.30 -3.13
CA HIS A 161 -24.25 -1.12 -2.27
C HIS A 161 -25.68 -0.63 -2.01
N GLN A 162 -26.54 -0.62 -3.04
CA GLN A 162 -27.94 -0.24 -2.90
C GLN A 162 -28.72 -1.15 -1.94
N VAL A 163 -28.46 -2.46 -1.95
CA VAL A 163 -29.12 -3.42 -1.05
C VAL A 163 -28.83 -3.06 0.41
N TYR A 164 -27.57 -2.75 0.75
CA TYR A 164 -27.20 -2.37 2.12
C TYR A 164 -27.65 -0.95 2.50
N TYR A 165 -27.80 -0.04 1.53
CA TYR A 165 -28.44 1.26 1.77
C TYR A 165 -29.93 1.14 2.07
N LYS A 166 -30.65 0.31 1.31
CA LYS A 166 -32.10 0.14 1.44
C LYS A 166 -32.52 -0.70 2.65
N ASN A 167 -31.67 -1.62 3.10
CA ASN A 167 -31.97 -2.54 4.20
C ASN A 167 -31.44 -2.09 5.57
N SER A 168 -30.78 -0.94 5.68
CA SER A 168 -30.53 -0.32 6.99
C SER A 168 -31.80 0.40 7.44
N PRO A 169 -32.42 0.02 8.59
CA PRO A 169 -33.38 0.89 9.23
C PRO A 169 -32.66 2.21 9.51
N LEU A 170 -33.28 3.32 9.11
CA LEU A 170 -32.89 4.64 9.62
C LEU A 170 -32.94 4.53 11.14
N ILE A 171 -31.79 4.60 11.80
CA ILE A 171 -31.71 4.82 13.25
C ILE A 171 -32.21 6.23 13.51
#